data_AF-A0A1Y1JP99-F1
#
_entry.id   AF-A0A1Y1JP99-F1
#
_cell.length_a   1.000
_cell.length_b   1.000
_cell.length_c   1.000
_cell.angle_alpha   90.00
_cell.angle_beta   90.00
_cell.angle_gamma   90.00
#
_symmetry.space_group_name_H-M   'P 1'
#
loop_
_entity.id
_entity.type
_entity.pdbx_description
1 polymer ?
#
loop_
_entity_poly.entity_id
_entity_poly.type
_entity_poly.pdbx_seq_one_letter_code
_entity_poly.pdbx_strand_id
1 'polypeptide(L)'
;GNCINEKNCYHILRTPRKNVTLINVPHICNEVVEEMKNIEEDLSHVFYYLDELYGTLDALNGDTNVCNRYNEQCKEYIARLRNCDFSANSSLMSVIDKFEEEYYKICPKPVVPVSIQEPKQKSLIDQRTEKPISGAMIQQINKTSTRSQTMQETTTSAIMDTVTGTGTGVIVVPFIMLAIVFVLFKYSPYGSFLKASVKPLRRMLKKNYINQNDLMNSFEETYKNSVDKKYQIVYSSEYY
;
A
#
# COMPACT_ATOMS: atom_id res chain seq x y z
N GLY A 1 -10.43 -20.90 -5.44
CA GLY A 1 -9.38 -21.28 -6.39
C GLY A 1 -8.12 -21.46 -5.58
N ASN A 2 -7.49 -22.63 -5.67
CA ASN A 2 -6.20 -22.84 -5.03
C ASN A 2 -5.14 -22.20 -5.92
N CYS A 3 -4.29 -21.34 -5.36
CA CYS A 3 -3.10 -20.86 -6.05
C CYS A 3 -1.86 -21.27 -5.26
N ILE A 4 -0.80 -21.63 -5.98
CA ILE A 4 0.39 -22.30 -5.42
C ILE A 4 1.46 -21.29 -4.99
N ASN A 5 1.51 -20.14 -5.65
CA ASN A 5 2.39 -19.02 -5.35
C ASN A 5 1.76 -17.70 -5.84
N GLU A 6 2.31 -16.56 -5.44
CA GLU A 6 1.76 -15.23 -5.73
C GLU A 6 1.59 -14.97 -7.22
N LYS A 7 2.59 -15.36 -8.01
CA LYS A 7 2.58 -15.28 -9.48
C LYS A 7 1.41 -16.05 -10.09
N ASN A 8 1.18 -17.27 -9.61
CA ASN A 8 0.06 -18.12 -10.04
C ASN A 8 -1.29 -17.51 -9.60
N CYS A 9 -1.37 -16.98 -8.36
CA CYS A 9 -2.57 -16.29 -7.90
C CYS A 9 -2.92 -15.09 -8.80
N TYR A 10 -1.92 -14.27 -9.16
CA TYR A 10 -2.12 -13.11 -10.03
C TYR A 10 -2.62 -13.52 -11.42
N HIS A 11 -1.99 -14.54 -12.04
CA HIS A 11 -2.44 -15.08 -13.32
C HIS A 11 -3.88 -15.60 -13.25
N ILE A 12 -4.25 -16.35 -12.20
CA ILE A 12 -5.62 -16.85 -12.00
C ILE A 12 -6.63 -15.70 -11.85
N LEU A 13 -6.28 -14.65 -11.10
CA LEU A 13 -7.16 -13.49 -10.91
C LEU A 13 -7.38 -12.71 -12.21
N ARG A 14 -6.39 -12.71 -13.11
CA ARG A 14 -6.45 -12.04 -14.41
C ARG A 14 -7.09 -12.90 -15.51
N THR A 15 -7.16 -14.21 -15.30
CA THR A 15 -7.72 -15.14 -16.30
C THR A 15 -9.22 -14.86 -16.46
N PRO A 16 -9.72 -14.66 -17.70
CA PRO A 16 -11.14 -14.43 -17.96
C PRO A 16 -12.02 -15.53 -17.36
N ARG A 17 -12.95 -15.15 -16.49
CA ARG A 17 -14.02 -16.06 -16.08
C ARG A 17 -15.17 -15.94 -17.07
N LYS A 18 -15.74 -17.09 -17.46
CA LYS A 18 -16.95 -17.11 -18.29
C LYS A 18 -18.03 -16.24 -17.63
N ASN A 19 -18.61 -15.32 -18.40
CA ASN A 19 -19.71 -14.44 -18.00
C ASN A 19 -19.37 -13.30 -17.01
N VAL A 20 -18.11 -12.86 -16.92
CA VAL A 20 -17.74 -11.67 -16.14
C VAL A 20 -17.05 -10.66 -17.05
N THR A 21 -17.51 -9.40 -17.03
CA THR A 21 -16.80 -8.28 -17.67
C THR A 21 -15.46 -8.10 -16.96
N LEU A 22 -14.36 -8.30 -17.69
CA LEU A 22 -13.03 -8.09 -17.12
C LEU A 22 -12.82 -6.64 -16.76
N ILE A 23 -12.15 -6.43 -15.62
CA ILE A 23 -11.38 -5.21 -15.41
C ILE A 23 -10.27 -5.24 -16.44
N ASN A 24 -10.22 -4.22 -17.30
CA ASN A 24 -9.19 -4.11 -18.32
C ASN A 24 -7.88 -3.77 -17.61
N VAL A 25 -7.11 -4.81 -17.25
CA VAL A 25 -5.82 -4.64 -16.56
C VAL A 25 -4.80 -4.16 -17.60
N PRO A 26 -4.21 -2.96 -17.44
CA PRO A 26 -3.25 -2.42 -18.40
C PRO A 26 -2.09 -3.39 -18.68
N HIS A 27 -1.57 -3.35 -19.91
CA HIS A 27 -0.46 -4.22 -20.35
C HIS A 27 0.77 -4.05 -19.46
N ILE A 28 1.02 -2.85 -18.94
CA ILE A 28 2.17 -2.57 -18.06
C ILE A 28 2.16 -3.41 -16.78
N CYS A 29 1.00 -3.85 -16.31
CA CYS A 29 0.91 -4.75 -15.16
C CYS A 29 1.29 -6.21 -15.49
N ASN A 30 1.43 -6.59 -16.78
CA ASN A 30 1.90 -7.93 -17.17
C ASN A 30 3.41 -8.07 -16.97
N GLU A 31 4.16 -7.08 -17.43
CA GLU A 31 5.64 -7.14 -17.46
C GLU A 31 6.20 -7.07 -16.04
N VAL A 32 5.62 -6.19 -15.22
CA VAL A 32 6.08 -5.92 -13.85
C VAL A 32 5.87 -7.13 -12.91
N VAL A 33 4.83 -7.95 -13.14
CA VAL A 33 4.51 -9.09 -12.28
C VAL A 33 5.47 -10.27 -12.46
N GLU A 34 6.05 -10.42 -13.65
CA GLU A 34 7.02 -11.47 -13.92
C GLU A 34 8.37 -11.18 -13.21
N GLU A 35 8.66 -9.90 -12.95
CA GLU A 35 9.87 -9.42 -12.28
C GLU A 35 9.72 -9.31 -10.75
N MET A 36 8.48 -9.18 -10.24
CA MET A 36 8.16 -9.18 -8.81
C MET A 36 8.26 -10.61 -8.22
N LYS A 37 9.48 -11.11 -8.06
CA LYS A 37 9.72 -12.38 -7.34
C LYS A 37 9.47 -12.26 -5.84
N ASN A 38 9.52 -11.04 -5.31
CA ASN A 38 9.09 -10.68 -3.96
C ASN A 38 8.28 -9.39 -4.11
N ILE A 39 7.01 -9.39 -3.70
CA ILE A 39 6.35 -8.14 -3.34
C ILE A 39 7.04 -7.74 -2.04
N GLU A 40 8.18 -7.06 -2.16
CA GLU A 40 8.92 -6.58 -1.00
C GLU A 40 7.99 -5.71 -0.16
N GLU A 41 8.14 -5.79 1.15
CA GLU A 41 7.34 -5.04 2.11
C GLU A 41 7.33 -3.54 1.78
N ASP A 42 8.43 -3.04 1.20
CA ASP A 42 8.60 -1.68 0.70
C ASP A 42 7.63 -1.31 -0.44
N LEU A 43 7.32 -2.25 -1.32
CA LEU A 43 6.34 -2.05 -2.39
C LEU A 43 4.92 -1.89 -1.83
N SER A 44 4.62 -2.58 -0.72
CA SER A 44 3.33 -2.43 -0.03
C SER A 44 3.15 -1.01 0.52
N HIS A 45 4.22 -0.41 1.04
CA HIS A 45 4.22 0.97 1.51
C HIS A 45 4.04 1.97 0.37
N VAL A 46 4.66 1.73 -0.78
CA VAL A 46 4.45 2.56 -1.99
C VAL A 46 2.97 2.57 -2.38
N PHE A 47 2.34 1.40 -2.46
CA PHE A 47 0.91 1.32 -2.78
C PHE A 47 0.03 1.97 -1.72
N TYR A 48 0.37 1.82 -0.44
CA TYR A 48 -0.35 2.48 0.66
C TYR A 48 -0.34 4.01 0.50
N TYR A 49 0.83 4.63 0.28
CA TYR A 49 0.91 6.08 0.10
C TYR A 49 0.19 6.55 -1.16
N LEU A 50 0.28 5.79 -2.26
CA LEU A 50 -0.46 6.11 -3.49
C LEU A 50 -1.97 6.06 -3.24
N ASP A 51 -2.48 5.04 -2.55
CA ASP A 51 -3.91 4.91 -2.23
C ASP A 51 -4.39 6.07 -1.35
N GLU A 52 -3.61 6.46 -0.34
CA GLU A 52 -3.92 7.60 0.52
C GLU A 52 -3.92 8.94 -0.24
N LEU A 53 -2.97 9.13 -1.18
CA LEU A 53 -2.94 10.31 -2.05
C LEU A 53 -4.20 10.37 -2.93
N TYR A 54 -4.55 9.28 -3.63
CA TYR A 54 -5.75 9.27 -4.47
C TYR A 54 -7.05 9.35 -3.67
N GLY A 55 -7.11 8.77 -2.47
CA GLY A 55 -8.22 8.93 -1.54
C GLY A 55 -8.39 10.38 -1.09
N THR A 56 -7.29 11.10 -0.93
CA THR A 56 -7.31 12.55 -0.66
C THR A 56 -7.88 13.33 -1.84
N LEU A 57 -7.48 13.00 -3.07
CA LEU A 57 -7.98 13.66 -4.27
C LEU A 57 -9.50 13.47 -4.44
N ASP A 58 -10.01 12.26 -4.17
CA ASP A 58 -11.44 11.96 -4.17
C ASP A 58 -12.19 12.78 -3.09
N ALA A 59 -11.61 12.92 -1.89
CA ALA A 59 -12.18 13.75 -0.84
C ALA A 59 -12.24 15.24 -1.23
N LEU A 60 -11.20 15.75 -1.89
CA LEU A 60 -11.11 17.15 -2.33
C LEU A 60 -12.09 17.47 -3.46
N ASN A 61 -12.36 16.52 -4.35
CA ASN A 61 -13.42 16.66 -5.36
C ASN A 61 -14.82 16.84 -4.74
N GLY A 62 -15.02 16.41 -3.50
CA GLY A 62 -16.27 16.62 -2.75
C GLY A 62 -16.35 17.94 -1.99
N ASP A 63 -15.22 18.49 -1.53
CA ASP A 63 -15.15 19.72 -0.74
C ASP A 63 -13.75 20.37 -0.83
N THR A 64 -13.67 21.52 -1.50
CA THR A 64 -12.42 22.26 -1.69
C THR A 64 -11.90 22.92 -0.40
N ASN A 65 -12.73 23.09 0.63
CA ASN A 65 -12.29 23.70 1.89
C ASN A 65 -11.35 22.78 2.69
N VAL A 66 -11.22 21.52 2.28
CA VAL A 66 -10.40 20.52 2.96
C VAL A 66 -8.93 20.55 2.50
N CYS A 67 -8.56 21.42 1.55
CA CYS A 67 -7.17 21.57 1.07
C CYS A 67 -6.17 21.76 2.22
N ASN A 68 -6.46 22.67 3.15
CA ASN A 68 -5.57 22.96 4.29
C ASN A 68 -5.36 21.76 5.20
N ARG A 69 -6.37 20.88 5.33
CA ARG A 69 -6.31 19.70 6.18
C ARG A 69 -5.33 18.66 5.63
N TYR A 70 -5.33 18.48 4.30
CA TYR A 70 -4.53 17.43 3.67
C TYR A 70 -3.20 17.92 3.11
N ASN A 71 -2.94 19.23 3.05
CA ASN A 71 -1.73 19.79 2.46
C ASN A 71 -0.44 19.20 3.06
N GLU A 72 -0.32 19.19 4.39
CA GLU A 72 0.88 18.65 5.05
C GLU A 72 1.02 17.14 4.86
N GLN A 73 -0.10 16.40 4.93
CA GLN A 73 -0.10 14.96 4.74
C GLN A 73 0.28 14.56 3.29
N CYS A 74 -0.27 15.26 2.28
CA CYS A 74 0.10 15.05 0.89
C CYS A 74 1.58 15.35 0.64
N LYS A 75 2.10 16.45 1.19
CA LYS A 75 3.54 16.78 1.09
C LYS A 75 4.40 15.67 1.68
N GLU A 76 4.04 15.17 2.86
CA GLU A 76 4.78 14.09 3.52
C GLU A 76 4.77 12.83 2.67
N TYR A 77 3.61 12.40 2.17
CA TYR A 77 3.50 11.19 1.36
C TYR A 77 4.23 11.31 0.02
N ILE A 78 4.14 12.46 -0.65
CA ILE A 78 4.93 12.73 -1.87
C ILE A 78 6.43 12.67 -1.56
N ALA A 79 6.87 13.26 -0.45
CA ALA A 79 8.28 13.21 -0.06
C ALA A 79 8.75 11.77 0.22
N ARG A 80 7.95 10.96 0.91
CA ARG A 80 8.24 9.53 1.13
C ARG A 80 8.35 8.76 -0.19
N LEU A 81 7.40 8.98 -1.11
CA LEU A 81 7.40 8.34 -2.42
C LEU A 81 8.60 8.76 -3.30
N ARG A 82 9.01 10.03 -3.26
CA ARG A 82 10.18 10.52 -4.01
C ARG A 82 11.51 10.05 -3.44
N ASN A 83 11.56 9.69 -2.16
CA ASN A 83 12.79 9.28 -1.47
C ASN A 83 12.89 7.77 -1.20
N CYS A 84 11.97 6.96 -1.73
CA CYS A 84 12.03 5.50 -1.57
C CYS A 84 12.99 4.84 -2.56
N ASP A 85 13.22 3.53 -2.41
CA ASP A 85 14.11 2.75 -3.28
C ASP A 85 13.65 2.71 -4.74
N PHE A 86 12.35 2.96 -4.97
CA PHE A 86 11.75 3.06 -6.30
C PHE A 86 11.86 4.47 -6.91
N SER A 87 12.60 5.39 -6.30
CA SER A 87 12.76 6.78 -6.76
C SER A 87 13.36 6.88 -8.18
N ALA A 88 14.16 5.90 -8.60
CA ALA A 88 14.69 5.82 -9.96
C ALA A 88 13.67 5.35 -11.01
N ASN A 89 12.50 4.86 -10.60
CA ASN A 89 11.48 4.35 -11.52
C ASN A 89 10.71 5.51 -12.17
N SER A 90 10.95 5.74 -13.46
CA SER A 90 10.33 6.83 -14.22
C SER A 90 8.80 6.72 -14.28
N SER A 91 8.25 5.51 -14.27
CA SER A 91 6.79 5.29 -14.30
C SER A 91 6.15 5.71 -12.99
N LEU A 92 6.79 5.41 -11.85
CA LEU A 92 6.31 5.88 -10.54
C LEU A 92 6.38 7.41 -10.44
N MET A 93 7.50 8.02 -10.86
CA MET A 93 7.62 9.48 -10.86
C MET A 93 6.56 10.15 -11.72
N SER A 94 6.25 9.59 -12.90
CA SER A 94 5.17 10.07 -13.76
C SER A 94 3.80 10.03 -13.07
N VAL A 95 3.51 9.00 -12.28
CA VAL A 95 2.27 8.90 -11.49
C VAL A 95 2.22 9.97 -10.41
N ILE A 96 3.33 10.19 -9.69
CA ILE A 96 3.42 11.22 -8.63
C ILE A 96 3.26 12.62 -9.23
N ASP A 97 3.95 12.92 -10.34
CA ASP A 97 3.86 14.22 -11.00
C ASP A 97 2.44 14.49 -11.50
N LYS A 98 1.77 13.49 -12.08
CA LYS A 98 0.37 13.59 -12.50
C LYS A 98 -0.56 13.81 -11.32
N PHE A 99 -0.33 13.15 -10.20
CA PHE A 99 -1.08 13.40 -8.97
C PHE A 99 -0.90 14.84 -8.50
N GLU A 100 0.33 15.35 -8.44
CA GLU A 100 0.61 16.73 -8.04
C GLU A 100 -0.08 17.74 -8.97
N GLU A 101 -0.05 17.51 -10.29
CA GLU A 101 -0.73 18.36 -11.26
C GLU A 101 -2.24 18.45 -10.97
N GLU A 102 -2.90 17.31 -10.77
CA GLU A 102 -4.33 17.25 -10.43
C GLU A 102 -4.63 17.86 -9.05
N TYR A 103 -3.78 17.60 -8.06
CA TYR A 103 -3.90 18.18 -6.73
C TYR A 103 -3.83 19.71 -6.77
N TYR A 104 -2.87 20.29 -7.51
CA TYR A 104 -2.72 21.75 -7.60
C TYR A 104 -3.80 22.44 -8.44
N LYS A 105 -4.50 21.71 -9.32
CA LYS A 105 -5.73 22.22 -9.98
C LYS A 105 -6.85 22.46 -8.97
N ILE A 106 -6.98 21.58 -7.98
CA ILE A 106 -8.07 21.63 -6.97
C ILE A 106 -7.66 22.51 -5.78
N CYS A 107 -6.42 22.38 -5.34
CA CYS A 107 -5.81 23.10 -4.23
C CYS A 107 -4.63 23.93 -4.75
N PRO A 108 -4.88 25.10 -5.36
CA PRO A 108 -3.81 26.00 -5.76
C PRO A 108 -2.97 26.29 -4.53
N LYS A 109 -1.64 26.21 -4.66
CA LYS A 109 -0.76 26.75 -3.61
C LYS A 109 -1.25 28.17 -3.35
N PRO A 110 -1.44 28.59 -2.09
CA PRO A 110 -1.61 30.00 -1.82
C PRO A 110 -0.46 30.66 -2.55
N VAL A 111 -0.80 31.52 -3.53
CA VAL A 111 0.19 32.38 -4.17
C VAL A 111 0.71 33.14 -2.97
N VAL A 112 1.84 32.70 -2.43
CA VAL A 112 2.55 33.50 -1.45
C VAL A 112 2.72 34.79 -2.23
N PRO A 113 2.04 35.90 -1.85
CA PRO A 113 2.33 37.17 -2.49
C PRO A 113 3.84 37.26 -2.39
N VAL A 114 4.51 37.55 -3.51
CA VAL A 114 5.97 37.59 -3.59
C VAL A 114 6.45 38.69 -2.64
N SER A 115 6.42 38.41 -1.35
CA SER A 115 6.93 39.21 -0.27
C SER A 115 8.39 38.82 -0.27
N ILE A 116 9.13 39.54 -1.12
CA ILE A 116 10.54 39.85 -0.95
C ILE A 116 11.32 38.58 -0.60
N GLN A 117 11.77 37.87 -1.63
CA GLN A 117 12.92 36.97 -1.48
C GLN A 117 14.01 37.76 -0.75
N GLU A 118 14.21 37.48 0.53
CA GLU A 118 15.45 37.86 1.18
C GLU A 118 16.56 37.21 0.35
N PRO A 119 17.52 38.01 -0.14
CA PRO A 119 18.59 37.51 -0.98
C PRO A 119 19.32 36.41 -0.22
N LYS A 120 19.24 35.18 -0.74
CA LYS A 120 20.06 34.06 -0.27
C LYS A 120 21.51 34.52 -0.25
N GLN A 121 22.02 34.71 0.95
CA GLN A 121 23.43 34.96 1.22
C GLN A 121 24.20 33.74 0.69
N LYS A 122 24.92 33.94 -0.42
CA LYS A 122 25.83 32.94 -0.98
C LYS A 122 26.86 32.59 0.08
N SER A 123 26.74 31.41 0.70
CA SER A 123 27.88 30.82 1.39
C SER A 123 28.89 30.39 0.32
N LEU A 124 29.99 31.14 0.23
CA LEU A 124 31.22 30.66 -0.36
C LEU A 124 31.67 29.46 0.49
N ILE A 125 31.45 28.24 0.00
CA ILE A 125 32.22 27.08 0.43
C ILE A 125 32.92 26.52 -0.81
N ASP A 126 34.16 26.98 -0.89
CA ASP A 126 35.37 26.37 -1.42
C ASP A 126 35.22 25.05 -2.20
N GLN A 127 35.49 25.14 -3.51
CA GLN A 127 35.69 24.00 -4.40
C GLN A 127 37.02 23.32 -4.06
N ARG A 128 36.99 22.24 -3.27
CA ARG A 128 38.13 21.33 -3.20
C ARG A 128 38.03 20.33 -4.36
N THR A 129 38.92 20.53 -5.32
CA THR A 129 39.21 19.67 -6.45
C THR A 129 39.70 18.30 -5.98
N GLU A 130 38.93 17.24 -6.22
CA GLU A 130 39.44 15.86 -6.19
C GLU A 130 39.60 15.34 -7.62
N LYS A 131 40.82 14.85 -7.87
CA LYS A 131 41.35 14.37 -9.14
C LYS A 131 40.66 13.08 -9.59
N PRO A 132 40.50 12.85 -10.91
CA PRO A 132 40.14 11.54 -11.44
C PRO A 132 41.35 10.60 -11.40
N ILE A 133 41.24 9.49 -10.67
CA ILE A 133 42.17 8.35 -10.79
C ILE A 133 41.66 7.44 -11.89
N SER A 134 42.49 7.33 -12.92
CA SER A 134 42.40 6.43 -14.06
C SER A 134 43.02 5.06 -13.73
N GLY A 135 42.46 3.99 -14.29
CA GLY A 135 43.01 2.61 -14.34
C GLY A 135 42.27 1.63 -13.42
N ALA A 136 41.91 0.41 -13.79
CA ALA A 136 42.12 -0.45 -14.97
C ALA A 136 40.96 -1.49 -14.98
N MET A 137 40.35 -1.84 -16.12
CA MET A 137 40.62 -3.01 -16.97
C MET A 137 40.60 -4.39 -16.26
N ILE A 138 39.94 -5.37 -16.92
CA ILE A 138 39.98 -6.86 -16.75
C ILE A 138 38.87 -7.40 -15.80
N GLN A 139 38.03 -8.41 -16.08
CA GLN A 139 37.97 -9.47 -17.11
C GLN A 139 36.53 -10.00 -17.27
N GLN A 140 36.19 -10.42 -18.50
CA GLN A 140 35.17 -11.43 -18.81
C GLN A 140 35.44 -12.74 -18.06
N ILE A 141 34.40 -13.53 -17.73
CA ILE A 141 34.42 -15.01 -17.77
C ILE A 141 33.00 -15.61 -17.64
N ASN A 142 32.64 -16.35 -18.69
CA ASN A 142 31.84 -17.58 -18.75
C ASN A 142 30.30 -17.60 -18.79
N LYS A 143 29.83 -17.60 -20.05
CA LYS A 143 28.84 -18.54 -20.64
C LYS A 143 28.85 -19.95 -20.02
N THR A 144 27.66 -20.47 -19.70
CA THR A 144 27.21 -21.86 -19.97
C THR A 144 25.68 -21.89 -19.82
N SER A 145 24.93 -22.05 -20.91
CA SER A 145 24.47 -23.31 -21.52
C SER A 145 23.15 -23.84 -20.92
N THR A 146 22.08 -23.55 -21.65
CA THR A 146 21.04 -24.48 -22.12
C THR A 146 20.69 -25.70 -21.26
N ARG A 147 19.46 -25.71 -20.72
CA ARG A 147 18.65 -26.95 -20.65
C ARG A 147 17.18 -26.63 -20.81
N SER A 148 16.71 -26.80 -22.05
CA SER A 148 15.30 -26.96 -22.37
C SER A 148 14.86 -28.34 -21.89
N GLN A 149 13.83 -28.40 -21.04
CA GLN A 149 13.06 -29.62 -20.81
C GLN A 149 11.58 -29.28 -20.81
N THR A 150 11.00 -29.50 -21.98
CA THR A 150 9.62 -29.93 -22.19
C THR A 150 9.34 -31.13 -21.28
N MET A 151 8.40 -30.99 -20.35
CA MET A 151 7.77 -32.14 -19.70
C MET A 151 6.26 -32.09 -19.97
N GLN A 152 5.79 -33.23 -20.47
CA GLN A 152 4.46 -33.50 -20.96
C GLN A 152 3.39 -33.32 -19.89
N GLU A 153 2.24 -32.85 -20.37
CA GLU A 153 0.92 -33.02 -19.77
C GLU A 153 0.63 -34.50 -19.52
N THR A 154 0.35 -34.88 -18.27
CA THR A 154 -0.45 -36.07 -17.96
C THR A 154 -1.10 -35.90 -16.59
N THR A 155 -2.35 -36.36 -16.47
CA THR A 155 -3.16 -36.56 -15.25
C THR A 155 -4.18 -35.48 -14.86
N THR A 156 -5.14 -35.26 -15.76
CA THR A 156 -6.47 -34.71 -15.43
C THR A 156 -7.48 -35.86 -15.31
N SER A 157 -7.47 -36.66 -14.22
CA SER A 157 -8.59 -37.59 -13.96
C SER A 157 -8.77 -38.12 -12.53
N ALA A 158 -8.16 -37.53 -11.49
CA ALA A 158 -8.22 -38.11 -10.14
C ALA A 158 -8.87 -37.24 -9.05
N ILE A 159 -9.42 -36.06 -9.37
CA ILE A 159 -9.85 -35.08 -8.33
C ILE A 159 -11.37 -35.07 -8.08
N MET A 160 -12.19 -35.87 -8.78
CA MET A 160 -13.65 -35.83 -8.55
C MET A 160 -14.16 -36.65 -7.35
N ASP A 161 -13.35 -37.50 -6.72
CA ASP A 161 -13.87 -38.47 -5.73
C ASP A 161 -13.65 -38.11 -4.24
N THR A 162 -13.30 -36.86 -3.89
CA THR A 162 -13.03 -36.50 -2.48
C THR A 162 -13.99 -35.47 -1.84
N VAL A 163 -15.04 -35.03 -2.53
CA VAL A 163 -15.99 -34.03 -1.97
C VAL A 163 -17.21 -34.69 -1.33
N THR A 164 -16.99 -35.62 -0.40
CA THR A 164 -18.01 -36.09 0.57
C THR A 164 -17.42 -36.37 1.95
N GLY A 165 -16.35 -35.65 2.33
CA GLY A 165 -15.88 -35.60 3.71
C GLY A 165 -16.83 -34.78 4.59
N THR A 166 -17.75 -35.47 5.26
CA THR A 166 -18.87 -34.95 6.07
C THR A 166 -18.48 -34.08 7.29
N GLY A 167 -17.20 -33.76 7.50
CA GLY A 167 -16.71 -33.02 8.68
C GLY A 167 -16.36 -31.55 8.44
N THR A 168 -15.93 -31.17 7.24
CA THR A 168 -15.36 -29.84 6.96
C THR A 168 -16.30 -28.91 6.17
N GLY A 169 -17.44 -29.43 5.70
CA GLY A 169 -18.38 -28.68 4.85
C GLY A 169 -19.26 -27.66 5.58
N VAL A 170 -19.41 -27.76 6.91
CA VAL A 170 -20.32 -26.90 7.68
C VAL A 170 -19.85 -25.44 7.71
N ILE A 171 -18.54 -25.21 7.65
CA ILE A 171 -17.96 -23.86 7.72
C ILE A 171 -18.05 -23.16 6.35
N VAL A 172 -17.97 -23.87 5.23
CA VAL A 172 -17.90 -23.25 3.89
C VAL A 172 -19.26 -22.73 3.43
N VAL A 173 -20.36 -23.40 3.79
CA VAL A 173 -21.73 -23.03 3.41
C VAL A 173 -22.12 -21.60 3.86
N PRO A 174 -21.92 -21.17 5.12
CA PRO A 174 -22.25 -19.80 5.51
C PRO A 174 -21.43 -18.75 4.77
N PHE A 175 -20.16 -19.01 4.42
CA PHE A 175 -19.36 -18.08 3.63
C PHE A 175 -19.88 -17.93 2.19
N ILE A 176 -20.32 -19.03 1.58
CA ILE A 176 -20.93 -18.99 0.24
C ILE A 176 -22.26 -18.22 0.30
N MET A 177 -23.10 -18.47 1.30
CA MET A 177 -24.36 -17.74 1.48
C MET A 177 -24.11 -16.24 1.71
N LEU A 178 -23.13 -15.87 2.54
CA LEU A 178 -22.72 -14.48 2.73
C LEU A 178 -22.22 -13.83 1.44
N ALA A 179 -21.43 -14.53 0.63
CA ALA A 179 -20.94 -14.05 -0.65
C ALA A 179 -22.09 -13.82 -1.65
N ILE A 180 -23.05 -14.76 -1.74
CA ILE A 180 -24.24 -14.62 -2.60
C ILE A 180 -25.07 -13.42 -2.15
N VAL A 181 -25.32 -13.27 -0.85
CA VAL A 181 -26.01 -12.08 -0.31
C VAL A 181 -25.25 -10.82 -0.68
N PHE A 182 -23.94 -10.75 -0.44
CA PHE A 182 -23.12 -9.57 -0.74
C PHE A 182 -23.13 -9.20 -2.23
N VAL A 183 -23.09 -10.18 -3.13
CA VAL A 183 -23.19 -9.97 -4.59
C VAL A 183 -24.58 -9.49 -4.97
N LEU A 184 -25.64 -10.17 -4.53
CA LEU A 184 -27.03 -9.73 -4.77
C LEU A 184 -27.26 -8.32 -4.23
N PHE A 185 -26.65 -7.99 -3.11
CA PHE A 185 -26.76 -6.71 -2.45
C PHE A 185 -25.98 -5.59 -3.18
N LYS A 186 -24.86 -5.94 -3.82
CA LYS A 186 -24.06 -5.03 -4.66
C LYS A 186 -24.71 -4.74 -6.01
N TYR A 187 -25.38 -5.73 -6.62
CA TYR A 187 -25.89 -5.64 -7.99
C TYR A 187 -27.42 -5.45 -8.08
N SER A 188 -28.14 -5.59 -6.96
CA SER A 188 -29.56 -5.23 -6.91
C SER A 188 -29.73 -3.71 -6.72
N PRO A 189 -30.74 -3.07 -7.34
CA PRO A 189 -31.00 -1.64 -7.24
C PRO A 189 -31.25 -1.12 -5.80
N TYR A 190 -31.27 -2.00 -4.80
CA TYR A 190 -31.25 -1.65 -3.37
C TYR A 190 -29.89 -1.12 -2.86
N GLY A 191 -28.84 -1.03 -3.69
CA GLY A 191 -27.54 -0.44 -3.32
C GLY A 191 -27.63 0.98 -2.77
N SER A 192 -28.67 1.73 -3.13
CA SER A 192 -28.96 3.07 -2.59
C SER A 192 -29.40 3.04 -1.11
N PHE A 193 -30.22 2.07 -0.72
CA PHE A 193 -30.64 1.88 0.68
C PHE A 193 -29.46 1.51 1.58
N LEU A 194 -28.51 0.77 1.04
CA LEU A 194 -27.29 0.42 1.75
C LEU A 194 -26.37 1.57 2.04
N LYS A 195 -26.15 2.44 1.04
CA LYS A 195 -25.31 3.62 1.20
C LYS A 195 -25.81 4.48 2.37
N ALA A 196 -27.12 4.48 2.62
CA ALA A 196 -27.72 5.09 3.80
C ALA A 196 -27.43 4.29 5.09
N SER A 197 -27.58 2.96 5.09
CA SER A 197 -27.38 2.10 6.27
C SER A 197 -25.91 1.93 6.71
N VAL A 198 -24.94 1.95 5.80
CA VAL A 198 -23.51 1.84 6.16
C VAL A 198 -22.92 3.13 6.70
N LYS A 199 -23.55 4.28 6.43
CA LYS A 199 -23.09 5.60 6.92
C LYS A 199 -23.12 5.72 8.45
N PRO A 200 -24.20 5.35 9.17
CA PRO A 200 -24.21 5.34 10.63
C PRO A 200 -23.29 4.26 11.21
N LEU A 201 -23.19 3.08 10.58
CA LEU A 201 -22.29 2.01 11.03
C LEU A 201 -20.81 2.45 10.95
N ARG A 202 -20.42 3.10 9.83
CA ARG A 202 -19.08 3.69 9.66
C ARG A 202 -18.81 4.80 10.68
N ARG A 203 -19.82 5.61 11.03
CA ARG A 203 -19.71 6.62 12.09
C ARG A 203 -19.53 5.99 13.47
N MET A 204 -20.23 4.89 13.78
CA MET A 204 -20.07 4.16 15.04
C MET A 204 -18.69 3.49 15.14
N LEU A 205 -18.23 2.82 14.09
CA LEU A 205 -16.88 2.24 14.03
C LEU A 205 -15.78 3.31 14.17
N LYS A 206 -15.92 4.44 13.47
CA LYS A 206 -14.97 5.56 13.58
C LYS A 206 -14.96 6.19 14.99
N LYS A 207 -16.10 6.22 15.67
CA LYS A 207 -16.19 6.71 17.07
C LYS A 207 -15.48 5.75 18.03
N ASN A 208 -15.59 4.44 17.81
CA ASN A 208 -14.90 3.43 18.62
C ASN A 208 -13.39 3.43 18.42
N TYR A 209 -12.90 3.74 17.22
CA TYR A 209 -11.45 3.85 16.95
C TYR A 209 -10.78 4.95 17.78
N ILE A 210 -11.43 6.12 17.90
CA ILE A 210 -10.91 7.24 18.72
C ILE A 210 -10.83 6.85 20.19
N ASN A 211 -11.89 6.21 20.71
CA ASN A 211 -11.93 5.77 22.11
C ASN A 211 -10.93 4.64 22.41
N GLN A 212 -10.57 3.80 21.42
CA GLN A 212 -9.56 2.76 21.60
C GLN A 212 -8.13 3.31 21.60
N ASN A 213 -7.85 4.42 20.90
CA ASN A 213 -6.56 5.09 21.03
C ASN A 213 -6.37 5.67 22.44
N ASP A 214 -7.44 6.20 23.05
CA ASP A 214 -7.39 6.65 24.45
C ASP A 214 -7.14 5.48 25.42
N LEU A 215 -7.75 4.32 25.15
CA LEU A 215 -7.50 3.10 25.91
C LEU A 215 -6.03 2.65 25.78
N MET A 216 -5.49 2.61 24.56
CA MET A 216 -4.10 2.20 24.30
C MET A 216 -3.10 3.15 25.00
N ASN A 217 -3.35 4.46 24.91
CA ASN A 217 -2.55 5.46 25.62
C ASN A 217 -2.61 5.28 27.14
N SER A 218 -3.79 4.95 27.69
CA SER A 218 -3.95 4.71 29.13
C SER A 218 -3.16 3.49 29.62
N PHE A 219 -3.06 2.45 28.80
CA PHE A 219 -2.24 1.28 29.10
C PHE A 219 -0.74 1.61 29.07
N GLU A 220 -0.30 2.41 28.09
CA GLU A 220 1.10 2.81 28.00
C GLU A 220 1.53 3.71 29.17
N GLU A 221 0.66 4.65 29.58
CA GLU A 221 0.90 5.49 30.74
C GLU A 221 0.93 4.68 32.05
N THR A 222 0.00 3.73 32.21
CA THR A 222 -0.02 2.84 33.37
C THR A 222 1.22 1.94 33.42
N TYR A 223 1.67 1.45 32.27
CA TYR A 223 2.88 0.65 32.17
C TYR A 223 4.11 1.45 32.59
N LYS A 224 4.31 2.66 32.05
CA LYS A 224 5.42 3.56 32.43
C LYS A 224 5.41 3.86 33.94
N ASN A 225 4.25 4.19 34.50
CA ASN A 225 4.11 4.45 35.94
C ASN A 225 4.40 3.21 36.82
N SER A 226 4.07 2.00 36.35
CA SER A 226 4.34 0.76 37.08
C SER A 226 5.83 0.40 37.08
N VAL A 227 6.50 0.66 35.96
CA VAL A 227 7.92 0.35 35.76
C VAL A 227 8.78 1.32 36.58
N ASP A 228 8.50 2.63 36.55
CA ASP A 228 9.25 3.62 37.34
C ASP A 228 9.13 3.37 38.86
N LYS A 229 7.92 3.05 39.36
CA LYS A 229 7.73 2.70 40.78
C LYS A 229 8.51 1.45 41.19
N LYS A 230 8.61 0.46 40.31
CA LYS A 230 9.38 -0.76 40.59
C LYS A 230 10.87 -0.46 40.72
N TYR A 231 11.42 0.43 39.90
CA TYR A 231 12.82 0.84 40.03
C TYR A 231 13.08 1.68 41.29
N GLN A 232 12.13 2.52 41.71
CA GLN A 232 12.27 3.32 42.94
C GLN A 232 12.37 2.46 44.23
N ILE A 233 11.72 1.29 44.26
CA ILE A 233 11.78 0.37 45.41
C ILE A 233 13.12 -0.40 45.45
N VAL A 234 13.73 -0.69 44.30
CA VAL A 234 15.00 -1.43 44.25
C VAL A 234 16.19 -0.57 44.68
N TYR A 235 16.20 0.73 44.36
CA TYR A 235 17.29 1.62 44.78
C TYR A 235 17.22 2.06 46.25
N SER A 236 16.08 1.87 46.92
CA SER A 236 15.93 2.21 48.34
C SER A 236 16.34 1.09 49.31
N SER A 237 16.65 -0.12 48.82
CA SER A 237 17.08 -1.25 49.65
C SER A 237 18.60 -1.42 49.79
N GLU A 238 19.42 -0.57 49.19
CA GLU A 238 20.90 -0.67 49.24
C GLU A 238 21.57 0.24 50.27
N TYR A 239 20.80 0.97 51.08
CA TYR A 239 21.33 1.81 52.17
C TYR A 239 20.73 1.43 53.52
N TYR A 240 21.03 0.23 54.02
CA TYR A 240 21.04 -0.08 55.46
C TYR A 240 22.00 -1.22 55.78
#